data_AF-A0A838ENX3-F1
#
_entry.id   AF-A0A838ENX3-F1
#
_cell.length_a   1.000
_cell.length_b   1.000
_cell.length_c   1.000
_cell.angle_alpha   90.00
_cell.angle_beta   90.00
_cell.angle_gamma   90.00
#
_symmetry.space_group_name_H-M   'P 1'
#
loop_
_entity.id
_entity.type
_entity.pdbx_description
1 polymer ?
#
loop_
_entity_poly.entity_id
_entity_poly.type
_entity_poly.pdbx_seq_one_letter_code
_entity_poly.pdbx_strand_id
1 'polypeptide(L)'
;AELAYRYIDASYRSTDSRELDEDGGLPGVTREYRQTKSVGKWGAIEYVNAGIEGYGWGALSIHLLIRHLLGLYAPDPNNITVAPTLPQALHRPGATYTIAPIPWGKYLLSLTCQVKSAQRYEATFRMRPRPQEDPLAEMVESETVGEQEHHWEGTWGEERTFSLNH
;
A
#
# COMPACT_ATOMS: atom_id res chain seq x y z
N ALA A 1 -2.41 5.22 -8.75
CA ALA A 1 -3.51 4.98 -7.80
C ALA A 1 -4.62 4.09 -8.34
N GLU A 2 -5.48 4.54 -9.28
CA GLU A 2 -6.73 3.83 -9.64
C GLU A 2 -6.56 2.39 -10.12
N LEU A 3 -5.64 2.14 -11.05
CA LEU A 3 -5.39 0.78 -11.54
C LEU A 3 -4.85 -0.14 -10.44
N ALA A 4 -3.94 0.39 -9.62
CA ALA A 4 -3.39 -0.32 -8.46
C ALA A 4 -4.50 -0.65 -7.44
N TYR A 5 -5.40 0.29 -7.16
CA TYR A 5 -6.56 0.06 -6.30
C TYR A 5 -7.48 -1.04 -6.85
N ARG A 6 -7.85 -0.98 -8.13
CA ARG A 6 -8.71 -2.01 -8.75
C ARG A 6 -8.06 -3.39 -8.69
N TYR A 7 -6.75 -3.47 -8.90
CA TYR A 7 -5.99 -4.71 -8.78
C TYR A 7 -6.03 -5.27 -7.34
N ILE A 8 -5.73 -4.42 -6.35
CA ILE A 8 -5.74 -4.79 -4.94
C ILE A 8 -7.15 -5.22 -4.51
N ASP A 9 -8.17 -4.41 -4.80
CA ASP A 9 -9.57 -4.67 -4.43
C ASP A 9 -10.07 -5.99 -5.04
N ALA A 10 -9.82 -6.22 -6.33
CA ALA A 10 -10.18 -7.48 -6.98
C ALA A 10 -9.47 -8.69 -6.37
N SER A 11 -8.19 -8.54 -6.00
CA SER A 11 -7.42 -9.62 -5.38
C SER A 11 -7.97 -9.97 -4.01
N TYR A 12 -8.18 -8.97 -3.15
CA TYR A 12 -8.73 -9.18 -1.81
C TYR A 12 -10.15 -9.74 -1.84
N ARG A 13 -11.03 -9.26 -2.74
CA ARG A 13 -12.38 -9.82 -2.90
C ARG A 13 -12.38 -11.28 -3.31
N SER A 14 -11.43 -11.68 -4.17
CA SER A 14 -11.28 -13.09 -4.56
C SER A 14 -10.83 -13.94 -3.38
N THR A 15 -9.89 -13.45 -2.58
CA THR A 15 -9.41 -14.15 -1.37
C THR A 15 -10.47 -14.20 -0.27
N ASP A 16 -11.23 -13.14 -0.04
CA ASP A 16 -12.27 -13.10 1.02
C ASP A 16 -13.62 -13.66 0.55
N SER A 17 -13.73 -14.08 -0.72
CA SER A 17 -14.95 -14.71 -1.23
C SER A 17 -15.26 -15.97 -0.42
N ARG A 18 -16.55 -16.16 -0.12
CA ARG A 18 -17.10 -17.40 0.48
C ARG A 18 -17.94 -18.19 -0.51
N GLU A 19 -18.15 -17.63 -1.69
CA GLU A 19 -18.94 -18.22 -2.75
C GLU A 19 -18.02 -18.82 -3.81
N LEU A 20 -18.43 -19.96 -4.37
CA LEU A 20 -17.74 -20.60 -5.47
C LEU A 20 -17.93 -19.75 -6.73
N ASP A 21 -16.82 -19.30 -7.31
CA ASP A 21 -16.77 -18.66 -8.62
C ASP A 21 -16.16 -19.67 -9.60
N GLU A 22 -16.93 -20.05 -10.63
CA GLU A 22 -16.51 -21.03 -11.66
C GLU A 22 -15.18 -20.64 -12.32
N ASP A 23 -14.92 -19.35 -12.49
CA ASP A 23 -13.69 -18.84 -13.07
C ASP A 23 -12.65 -18.49 -11.97
N GLY A 24 -13.11 -18.20 -10.74
CA GLY A 24 -12.33 -17.75 -9.59
C GLY A 24 -11.48 -18.82 -8.90
N GLY A 25 -11.84 -20.10 -9.01
CA GLY A 25 -11.15 -21.19 -8.30
C GLY A 25 -11.69 -21.38 -6.88
N LEU A 26 -10.90 -22.00 -6.00
CA LEU A 26 -11.31 -22.20 -4.62
C LEU A 26 -11.44 -20.84 -3.87
N PRO A 27 -12.49 -20.64 -3.05
CA PRO A 27 -12.59 -19.49 -2.17
C PRO A 27 -11.33 -19.38 -1.30
N GLY A 28 -10.75 -18.18 -1.18
CA GLY A 28 -9.46 -18.02 -0.51
C GLY A 28 -8.23 -18.04 -1.43
N VAL A 29 -8.41 -18.39 -2.70
CA VAL A 29 -7.30 -18.55 -3.65
C VAL A 29 -7.44 -17.59 -4.82
N THR A 30 -6.34 -16.91 -5.14
CA THR A 30 -6.22 -15.99 -6.28
C THR A 30 -5.45 -16.67 -7.42
N ARG A 31 -5.92 -16.53 -8.65
CA ARG A 31 -5.31 -17.14 -9.85
C ARG A 31 -4.40 -16.17 -10.59
N GLU A 32 -3.37 -16.69 -11.26
CA GLU A 32 -2.22 -15.93 -11.83
C GLU A 32 -2.52 -14.85 -12.88
N TYR A 33 -3.63 -14.92 -13.60
CA TYR A 33 -3.96 -13.89 -14.60
C TYR A 33 -5.46 -13.77 -14.83
N ARG A 34 -5.86 -12.75 -15.59
CA ARG A 34 -7.22 -12.59 -16.11
C ARG A 34 -7.27 -13.05 -17.56
N GLN A 35 -8.25 -13.87 -17.92
CA GLN A 35 -8.53 -14.24 -19.31
C GLN A 35 -9.74 -13.48 -19.83
N THR A 36 -9.74 -13.22 -21.14
CA THR A 36 -10.91 -12.67 -21.83
C THR A 36 -11.93 -13.78 -22.08
N LYS A 37 -13.17 -13.60 -21.62
CA LYS A 37 -14.30 -14.49 -21.87
C LYS A 37 -15.35 -13.71 -22.65
N SER A 38 -15.77 -14.29 -23.78
CA SER A 38 -16.85 -13.71 -24.59
C SER A 38 -18.18 -14.05 -23.95
N VAL A 39 -18.98 -13.03 -23.62
CA VAL A 39 -20.28 -13.16 -22.98
C VAL A 39 -21.40 -12.55 -23.81
N GLY A 40 -22.57 -13.17 -23.74
CA GLY A 40 -23.77 -12.74 -24.43
C GLY A 40 -23.74 -12.93 -25.96
N LYS A 41 -24.87 -12.61 -26.59
CA LYS A 41 -25.12 -12.85 -28.03
C LYS A 41 -24.24 -12.02 -28.98
N TRP A 42 -23.63 -10.95 -28.47
CA TRP A 42 -22.86 -9.98 -29.26
C TRP A 42 -21.36 -10.00 -28.94
N GLY A 43 -20.91 -10.98 -28.15
CA GLY A 43 -19.50 -11.18 -27.84
C GLY A 43 -18.86 -10.05 -27.04
N ALA A 44 -19.59 -9.51 -26.06
CA ALA A 44 -18.98 -8.58 -25.11
C ALA A 44 -17.84 -9.30 -24.38
N ILE A 45 -16.75 -8.58 -24.11
CA ILE A 45 -15.58 -9.17 -23.46
C ILE A 45 -15.64 -8.88 -21.97
N GLU A 46 -15.67 -9.94 -21.17
CA GLU A 46 -15.44 -9.87 -19.73
C GLU A 46 -14.06 -10.42 -19.39
N TYR A 47 -13.46 -9.89 -18.32
CA TYR A 47 -12.18 -10.35 -17.81
C TYR A 47 -12.39 -11.19 -16.55
N VAL A 48 -12.27 -12.50 -16.70
CA VAL A 48 -12.49 -13.47 -15.61
C VAL A 48 -11.16 -14.02 -15.10
N ASN A 49 -11.15 -14.57 -13.89
CA ASN A 49 -9.95 -15.18 -13.31
C ASN A 49 -9.50 -16.42 -14.12
N ALA A 50 -8.19 -16.65 -14.20
CA ALA A 50 -7.58 -17.75 -14.95
C ALA A 50 -6.15 -18.07 -14.49
N GLY A 51 -5.61 -19.20 -14.95
CA GLY A 51 -4.29 -19.69 -14.57
C GLY A 51 -4.31 -20.65 -13.39
N ILE A 52 -3.13 -20.96 -12.84
CA ILE A 52 -3.03 -21.83 -11.67
C ILE A 52 -3.21 -21.03 -10.37
N GLU A 53 -3.52 -21.74 -9.29
CA GLU A 53 -3.53 -21.20 -7.94
C GLU A 53 -2.09 -20.79 -7.56
N GLY A 54 -1.88 -19.49 -7.27
CA GLY A 54 -0.54 -18.96 -7.07
C GLY A 54 -0.46 -17.88 -6.00
N TYR A 55 0.61 -17.91 -5.21
CA TYR A 55 0.91 -16.94 -4.12
C TYR A 55 1.44 -15.58 -4.62
N GLY A 56 1.26 -15.23 -5.89
CA GLY A 56 1.90 -14.07 -6.52
C GLY A 56 1.33 -12.70 -6.13
N TRP A 57 0.10 -12.65 -5.58
CA TRP A 57 -0.63 -11.40 -5.38
C TRP A 57 -0.24 -10.66 -4.11
N GLY A 58 0.25 -11.37 -3.08
CA GLY A 58 0.60 -10.75 -1.80
C GLY A 58 1.70 -9.70 -1.96
N ALA A 59 2.84 -10.08 -2.55
CA ALA A 59 3.97 -9.18 -2.73
C ALA A 59 3.66 -8.01 -3.67
N LEU A 60 2.98 -8.28 -4.80
CA LEU A 60 2.63 -7.23 -5.76
C LEU A 60 1.57 -6.27 -5.19
N SER A 61 0.55 -6.76 -4.48
CA SER A 61 -0.45 -5.90 -3.84
C SER A 61 0.17 -4.99 -2.78
N ILE A 62 1.09 -5.52 -1.96
CA ILE A 62 1.82 -4.73 -0.97
C ILE A 62 2.75 -3.72 -1.67
N HIS A 63 3.43 -4.11 -2.74
CA HIS A 63 4.23 -3.19 -3.54
C HIS A 63 3.39 -2.06 -4.12
N LEU A 64 2.24 -2.37 -4.73
CA LEU A 64 1.31 -1.39 -5.28
C LEU A 64 0.75 -0.46 -4.19
N LEU A 65 0.43 -0.99 -3.01
CA LEU A 65 -0.03 -0.20 -1.87
C LEU A 65 1.05 0.79 -1.42
N ILE A 66 2.26 0.32 -1.12
CA ILE A 66 3.36 1.15 -0.61
C ILE A 66 3.84 2.12 -1.68
N ARG A 67 4.13 1.64 -2.88
CA ARG A 67 4.75 2.45 -3.94
C ARG A 67 3.76 3.37 -4.65
N HIS A 68 2.52 2.93 -4.87
CA HIS A 68 1.58 3.63 -5.77
C HIS A 68 0.32 4.16 -5.11
N LEU A 69 -0.05 3.74 -3.90
CA LEU A 69 -1.14 4.37 -3.13
C LEU A 69 -0.57 5.32 -2.08
N LEU A 70 0.49 4.92 -1.36
CA LEU A 70 1.18 5.83 -0.45
C LEU A 70 2.18 6.74 -1.15
N GLY A 71 2.63 6.36 -2.35
CA GLY A 71 3.69 7.08 -3.06
C GLY A 71 4.99 7.06 -2.27
N LEU A 72 5.25 6.00 -1.51
CA LEU A 72 6.43 5.89 -0.66
C LEU A 72 7.60 5.31 -1.47
N TYR A 73 8.68 6.09 -1.59
CA TYR A 73 9.91 5.63 -2.23
C TYR A 73 11.13 6.38 -1.75
N ALA A 74 12.31 5.77 -1.87
CA ALA A 74 13.59 6.42 -1.62
C ALA A 74 14.23 6.79 -2.96
N PRO A 75 14.33 8.09 -3.31
CA PRO A 75 15.11 8.52 -4.49
C PRO A 75 16.61 8.27 -4.30
N ASP A 76 17.08 8.30 -3.06
CA ASP A 76 18.45 8.01 -2.64
C ASP A 76 18.46 7.36 -1.25
N PRO A 77 19.58 6.77 -0.78
CA PRO A 77 19.62 6.05 0.50
C PRO A 77 19.29 6.90 1.74
N ASN A 78 19.40 8.22 1.64
CA ASN A 78 19.34 9.16 2.74
C ASN A 78 18.03 9.96 2.76
N ASN A 79 17.16 9.77 1.78
CA ASN A 79 15.89 10.48 1.69
C ASN A 79 14.75 9.53 1.38
N ILE A 80 13.58 9.87 1.91
CA ILE A 80 12.34 9.21 1.61
C ILE A 80 11.32 10.22 1.11
N THR A 81 10.69 9.92 0.00
CA THR A 81 9.61 10.68 -0.58
C THR A 81 8.29 9.98 -0.30
N VAL A 82 7.29 10.77 0.08
CA VAL A 82 5.92 10.36 0.33
C VAL A 82 5.03 11.18 -0.61
N ALA A 83 4.21 10.50 -1.40
CA ALA A 83 3.28 11.13 -2.34
C ALA A 83 1.92 10.42 -2.31
N PRO A 84 1.11 10.63 -1.26
CA PRO A 84 -0.14 9.89 -1.08
C PRO A 84 -1.07 10.12 -2.26
N THR A 85 -1.51 9.04 -2.90
CA THR A 85 -2.46 9.05 -4.01
C THR A 85 -3.54 8.02 -3.72
N LEU A 86 -4.49 8.42 -2.86
CA LEU A 86 -5.66 7.59 -2.63
C LEU A 86 -6.52 7.51 -3.91
N PRO A 87 -7.16 6.36 -4.16
CA PRO A 87 -8.17 6.23 -5.21
C PRO A 87 -9.45 6.97 -4.82
N GLN A 88 -10.20 7.43 -5.81
CA GLN A 88 -11.43 8.22 -5.63
C GLN A 88 -12.47 7.52 -4.75
N ALA A 89 -12.57 6.19 -4.83
CA ALA A 89 -13.47 5.39 -4.01
C ALA A 89 -13.21 5.51 -2.49
N LEU A 90 -12.00 5.94 -2.12
CA LEU A 90 -11.56 6.17 -0.74
C LEU A 90 -11.54 7.65 -0.35
N HIS A 91 -11.96 8.58 -1.22
CA HIS A 91 -12.06 10.01 -0.90
C HIS A 91 -13.33 10.34 -0.11
N ARG A 92 -13.51 9.66 1.03
CA ARG A 92 -14.66 9.87 1.93
C ARG A 92 -14.31 10.97 2.93
N PRO A 93 -14.94 12.15 2.90
CA PRO A 93 -14.60 13.22 3.84
C PRO A 93 -14.72 12.76 5.30
N GLY A 94 -13.71 13.07 6.11
CA GLY A 94 -13.59 12.64 7.51
C GLY A 94 -13.01 11.23 7.70
N ALA A 95 -12.84 10.44 6.64
CA ALA A 95 -12.20 9.14 6.75
C ALA A 95 -10.70 9.29 7.03
N THR A 96 -10.18 8.39 7.87
CA THR A 96 -8.77 8.32 8.23
C THR A 96 -8.22 6.97 7.80
N TYR A 97 -7.11 7.00 7.06
CA TYR A 97 -6.40 5.82 6.59
C TYR A 97 -5.00 5.81 7.20
N THR A 98 -4.66 4.73 7.89
CA THR A 98 -3.35 4.57 8.54
C THR A 98 -2.69 3.30 8.03
N ILE A 99 -1.41 3.41 7.68
CA ILE A 99 -0.54 2.26 7.40
C ILE A 99 0.66 2.34 8.33
N ALA A 100 0.74 1.36 9.23
CA ALA A 100 1.82 1.21 10.19
C ALA A 100 1.87 -0.22 10.74
N PRO A 101 3.04 -0.71 11.18
CA PRO A 101 4.36 -0.15 10.91
C PRO A 101 4.89 -0.60 9.54
N ILE A 102 5.57 0.27 8.80
CA ILE A 102 6.29 -0.08 7.56
C ILE A 102 7.79 -0.19 7.90
N PRO A 103 8.40 -1.38 7.86
CA PRO A 103 9.84 -1.53 8.05
C PRO A 103 10.60 -0.89 6.88
N TRP A 104 11.53 0.02 7.18
CA TRP A 104 12.35 0.71 6.19
C TRP A 104 13.80 0.87 6.67
N GLY A 105 14.64 -0.12 6.36
CA GLY A 105 16.00 -0.18 6.88
C GLY A 105 16.01 -0.19 8.41
N LYS A 106 16.66 0.83 9.01
CA LYS A 106 16.76 1.05 10.47
C LYS A 106 15.53 1.74 11.08
N TYR A 107 14.52 2.09 10.29
CA TYR A 107 13.35 2.83 10.74
C TYR A 107 12.07 2.00 10.63
N LEU A 108 11.09 2.33 11.47
CA LEU A 108 9.69 1.97 11.31
C LEU A 108 8.93 3.24 10.95
N LEU A 109 8.28 3.21 9.80
CA LEU A 109 7.51 4.33 9.30
C LEU A 109 6.03 4.13 9.59
N SER A 110 5.31 5.23 9.76
CA SER A 110 3.85 5.26 9.87
C SER A 110 3.34 6.44 9.06
N LEU A 111 2.32 6.20 8.25
CA LEU A 111 1.64 7.26 7.51
C LEU A 111 0.16 7.19 7.83
N THR A 112 -0.38 8.31 8.30
CA THR A 112 -1.81 8.51 8.51
C THR A 112 -2.28 9.65 7.62
N CYS A 113 -3.32 9.41 6.82
CA CYS A 113 -3.96 10.40 5.98
C CYS A 113 -5.43 10.56 6.38
N GLN A 114 -5.82 11.78 6.76
CA GLN A 114 -7.21 12.15 6.97
C GLN A 114 -7.74 12.89 5.73
N VAL A 115 -8.83 12.40 5.16
CA VAL A 115 -9.47 13.01 4.00
C VAL A 115 -10.26 14.25 4.44
N LYS A 116 -9.84 15.44 4.01
CA LYS A 116 -10.59 16.69 4.25
C LYS A 116 -11.64 16.93 3.17
N SER A 117 -11.31 16.60 1.92
CA SER A 117 -12.23 16.74 0.78
C SER A 117 -11.84 15.78 -0.35
N ALA A 118 -12.56 15.84 -1.48
CA ALA A 118 -12.22 15.06 -2.66
C ALA A 118 -10.81 15.32 -3.22
N GLN A 119 -10.21 16.47 -2.91
CA GLN A 119 -8.90 16.89 -3.46
C GLN A 119 -7.82 17.09 -2.39
N ARG A 120 -8.21 17.20 -1.12
CA ARG A 120 -7.30 17.57 -0.03
C ARG A 120 -7.28 16.55 1.10
N TYR A 121 -6.11 16.41 1.70
CA TYR A 121 -5.89 15.60 2.88
C TYR A 121 -4.98 16.30 3.88
N GLU A 122 -5.05 15.83 5.11
CA GLU A 122 -4.09 16.13 6.16
C GLU A 122 -3.32 14.85 6.45
N ALA A 123 -2.00 14.91 6.45
CA ALA A 123 -1.15 13.75 6.69
C ALA A 123 -0.25 13.94 7.88
N THR A 124 -0.05 12.84 8.59
CA THR A 124 0.95 12.69 9.64
C THR A 124 1.84 11.52 9.26
N PHE A 125 3.13 11.83 9.07
CA PHE A 125 4.18 10.85 8.82
C PHE A 125 5.09 10.77 10.04
N ARG A 126 5.27 9.56 10.57
CA ARG A 126 6.15 9.29 11.70
C ARG A 126 7.26 8.36 11.29
N MET A 127 8.46 8.68 11.74
CA MET A 127 9.62 7.81 11.62
C MET A 127 10.17 7.56 13.02
N ARG A 128 10.28 6.30 13.40
CA ARG A 128 10.90 5.89 14.65
C ARG A 128 12.00 4.87 14.39
N PRO A 129 13.05 4.79 15.22
CA PRO A 129 14.04 3.72 15.10
C PRO A 129 13.36 2.36 15.22
N ARG A 130 13.81 1.41 14.40
CA ARG A 130 13.43 0.02 14.53
C ARG A 130 14.21 -0.58 15.69
N PRO A 131 13.54 -1.17 16.70
CA PRO A 131 14.25 -1.89 17.76
C PRO A 131 15.06 -3.03 17.11
N GLN A 132 16.37 -3.00 17.34
CA GLN A 132 17.28 -4.03 16.85
C GLN A 132 17.16 -5.24 17.79
N GLU A 133 16.54 -6.33 17.33
CA GLU A 133 16.59 -7.61 18.02
C GLU A 133 17.96 -8.23 17.74
N ASP A 134 18.98 -7.82 18.50
CA ASP A 134 20.27 -8.52 18.50
C ASP A 134 20.45 -9.21 19.86
N PRO A 135 20.40 -10.56 19.92
CA PRO A 135 20.59 -11.30 21.16
C PRO A 135 22.04 -11.24 21.70
N LEU A 136 22.97 -10.59 20.99
CA LEU A 136 24.38 -10.48 21.37
C LEU A 136 24.94 -9.04 21.38
N ALA A 137 24.10 -8.01 21.30
CA ALA A 137 24.60 -6.63 21.33
C ALA A 137 25.06 -6.22 22.73
N GLU A 138 26.36 -6.45 23.00
CA GLU A 138 27.12 -5.70 23.98
C GLU A 138 26.99 -4.20 23.73
N MET A 139 26.97 -3.46 24.83
CA MET A 139 26.80 -2.01 24.95
C MET A 139 27.67 -1.21 23.97
N VAL A 140 27.12 -0.91 22.80
CA VAL A 140 27.52 0.28 22.05
C VAL A 140 26.37 1.25 22.23
N GLU A 141 26.66 2.41 22.84
CA GLU A 141 25.73 3.54 22.95
C GLU A 141 25.25 3.90 21.54
N SER A 142 24.15 3.28 21.12
CA SER A 142 23.47 3.61 19.88
C SER A 142 22.75 4.92 20.14
N GLU A 143 23.21 5.98 19.51
CA GLU A 143 22.55 7.29 19.50
C GLU A 143 21.05 7.06 19.28
N THR A 144 20.26 7.35 20.31
CA THR A 144 18.82 7.15 20.28
C THR A 144 18.24 8.24 19.40
N VAL A 145 18.21 7.97 18.11
CA VAL A 145 17.59 8.86 17.11
C VAL A 145 16.14 9.07 17.53
N GLY A 146 15.80 10.31 17.85
CA GLY A 146 14.46 10.68 18.31
C GLY A 146 13.40 10.35 17.27
N GLU A 147 12.20 10.00 17.73
CA GLU A 147 11.03 9.90 16.86
C GLU A 147 10.80 11.23 16.13
N GLN A 148 10.72 11.17 14.80
CA GLN A 148 10.40 12.32 13.96
C GLN A 148 8.94 12.24 13.55
N GLU A 149 8.18 13.31 13.80
CA GLU A 149 6.80 13.45 13.36
C GLU A 149 6.67 14.66 12.45
N HIS A 150 6.14 14.43 11.25
CA HIS A 150 5.89 15.46 10.25
C HIS A 150 4.40 15.53 9.96
N HIS A 151 3.89 16.75 9.93
CA HIS A 151 2.48 17.01 9.72
C HIS A 151 2.28 18.06 8.63
N TRP A 152 1.38 17.80 7.68
CA TRP A 152 1.07 18.75 6.61
C TRP A 152 -0.34 18.56 6.04
N GLU A 153 -0.89 19.64 5.48
CA GLU A 153 -2.03 19.58 4.56
C GLU A 153 -1.50 19.57 3.12
N GLY A 154 -2.10 18.75 2.26
CA GLY A 154 -1.67 18.62 0.86
C GLY A 154 -2.79 18.21 -0.09
N THR A 155 -2.44 18.15 -1.37
CA THR A 155 -3.29 17.61 -2.44
C THR A 155 -2.81 16.22 -2.87
N TRP A 156 -3.74 15.34 -3.27
CA TRP A 156 -3.38 13.97 -3.66
C TRP A 156 -2.34 13.96 -4.79
N GLY A 157 -1.23 13.25 -4.57
CA GLY A 157 -0.08 13.18 -5.47
C GLY A 157 0.99 14.24 -5.24
N GLU A 158 0.79 15.17 -4.31
CA GLU A 158 1.82 16.11 -3.89
C GLU A 158 2.96 15.38 -3.17
N GLU A 159 4.18 15.56 -3.66
CA GLU A 159 5.38 14.91 -3.13
C GLU A 159 5.96 15.70 -1.94
N ARG A 160 6.33 14.98 -0.88
CA ARG A 160 7.09 15.50 0.26
C ARG A 160 8.27 14.60 0.53
N THR A 161 9.46 15.20 0.64
CA THR A 161 10.71 14.46 0.89
C THR A 161 11.21 14.75 2.29
N PHE A 162 11.59 13.70 3.00
CA PHE A 162 12.12 13.72 4.37
C PHE A 162 13.49 13.06 4.38
N SER A 163 14.41 13.61 5.17
CA SER A 163 15.75 13.03 5.29
C SER A 163 15.75 11.90 6.32
N LEU A 164 16.31 10.76 5.93
CA LEU A 164 16.59 9.59 6.75
C LEU A 164 17.96 9.67 7.45
N ASN A 165 18.70 10.76 7.24
CA ASN A 165 19.96 11.01 7.93
C ASN A 165 19.72 11.11 9.44
N HIS A 166 20.29 10.14 10.18
CA HIS A 166 21.01 10.23 11.46
C HIS A 166 21.23 8.79 11.94
#